data_AF-A0A1B0C1C9-F1
#
_entry.id   AF-A0A1B0C1C9-F1
#
_cell.length_a   1.000
_cell.length_b   1.000
_cell.length_c   1.000
_cell.angle_alpha   90.00
_cell.angle_beta   90.00
_cell.angle_gamma   90.00
#
_symmetry.space_group_name_H-M   'P 1'
#
loop_
_entity.id
_entity.type
_entity.pdbx_description
1 polymer ?
#
loop_
_entity_poly.entity_id
_entity_poly.type
_entity_poly.pdbx_seq_one_letter_code
_entity_poly.pdbx_strand_id
1 'polypeptide(L)'
;MQKIVIFIILSAKATYIGKATASKKSAIKNLCDVNSTVNIAQLLSAIGYGFLRTSATEMEDDGNIQTMKQRGFQLINPTEKWFPGIDVLRHEFSSWEGIVGKTPTFSVEKELALKTEVNNKIECRRRKRFNGRYQHCDA
;
A
#
# COMPACT_ATOMS: atom_id res chain seq x y z
N MET A 1 -13.13 -16.63 2.08
CA MET A 1 -13.58 -15.39 1.38
C MET A 1 -12.49 -14.32 1.21
N GLN A 2 -11.61 -14.04 2.19
CA GLN A 2 -10.62 -12.94 2.11
C GLN A 2 -9.55 -13.05 0.98
N LYS A 3 -9.09 -14.27 0.62
CA LYS A 3 -8.09 -14.46 -0.46
C LYS A 3 -8.56 -13.94 -1.83
N ILE A 4 -9.86 -14.02 -2.09
CA ILE A 4 -10.46 -13.60 -3.36
C ILE A 4 -10.42 -12.07 -3.49
N VAL A 5 -10.60 -11.34 -2.38
CA VAL A 5 -10.70 -9.87 -2.38
C VAL A 5 -9.36 -9.21 -2.73
N ILE A 6 -8.24 -9.66 -2.15
CA ILE A 6 -6.91 -9.10 -2.43
C ILE A 6 -6.52 -9.33 -3.90
N PHE A 7 -6.76 -10.53 -4.42
CA PHE A 7 -6.43 -10.86 -5.81
C PHE A 7 -7.22 -10.00 -6.80
N ILE A 8 -8.51 -9.77 -6.55
CA ILE A 8 -9.36 -8.92 -7.39
C ILE A 8 -8.86 -7.47 -7.40
N ILE A 9 -8.55 -6.90 -6.22
CA ILE A 9 -8.11 -5.50 -6.11
C ILE A 9 -6.77 -5.26 -6.82
N LEU A 10 -5.84 -6.22 -6.74
CA LEU A 10 -4.52 -6.10 -7.36
C LEU A 10 -4.50 -6.45 -8.85
N SER A 11 -5.60 -6.98 -9.40
CA SER A 11 -5.69 -7.34 -10.82
C SER A 11 -6.08 -6.13 -11.68
N ALA A 12 -5.08 -5.44 -12.24
CA ALA A 12 -5.32 -4.40 -13.23
C ALA A 12 -5.59 -5.01 -14.62
N LYS A 13 -6.64 -4.53 -15.30
CA LYS A 13 -7.02 -4.95 -16.67
C LYS A 13 -6.63 -3.95 -17.76
N ALA A 14 -5.87 -2.90 -17.41
CA ALA A 14 -5.49 -1.84 -18.34
C ALA A 14 -4.01 -1.93 -18.72
N THR A 15 -3.70 -1.67 -19.99
CA THR A 15 -2.32 -1.53 -20.48
C THR A 15 -1.81 -0.14 -20.13
N TYR A 16 -0.79 -0.08 -19.28
CA TYR A 16 -0.11 1.16 -18.90
C TYR A 16 1.35 1.11 -19.33
N ILE A 17 1.85 2.19 -19.91
CA ILE A 17 3.26 2.33 -20.30
C ILE A 17 3.86 3.42 -19.40
N GLY A 18 4.72 3.03 -18.47
CA GLY A 18 5.32 3.95 -17.50
C GLY A 18 6.59 3.39 -16.86
N LYS A 19 7.29 4.25 -16.11
CA LYS A 19 8.56 3.91 -15.42
C LYS A 19 8.35 3.56 -13.93
N ALA A 20 7.12 3.29 -13.51
CA ALA A 20 6.81 2.93 -12.14
C ALA A 20 7.34 1.53 -11.81
N THR A 21 7.76 1.33 -10.55
CA THR A 21 8.23 0.02 -10.06
C THR A 21 7.10 -1.01 -10.12
N ALA A 22 7.29 -2.06 -10.92
CA ALA A 22 6.31 -3.14 -11.05
C ALA A 22 6.31 -4.04 -9.82
N SER A 23 5.13 -4.39 -9.31
CA SER A 23 4.99 -5.37 -8.23
C SER A 23 5.31 -6.78 -8.75
N LYS A 24 6.08 -7.56 -7.97
CA LYS A 24 6.32 -8.98 -8.24
C LYS A 24 5.23 -9.83 -7.59
N LYS A 25 4.55 -10.67 -8.37
CA LYS A 25 3.54 -11.60 -7.84
C LYS A 25 4.24 -12.74 -7.10
N SER A 26 3.74 -13.04 -5.90
CA SER A 26 4.21 -14.12 -5.04
C SER A 26 3.02 -14.93 -4.54
N ALA A 27 3.24 -16.21 -4.26
CA ALA A 27 2.24 -17.04 -3.60
C ALA A 27 2.06 -16.56 -2.15
N ILE A 28 0.82 -16.31 -1.74
CA ILE A 28 0.47 -15.82 -0.40
C ILE A 28 -0.40 -16.84 0.35
N LYS A 29 -0.20 -16.94 1.66
CA LYS A 29 -1.02 -17.75 2.57
C LYS A 29 -1.22 -16.98 3.88
N ASN A 30 -2.41 -17.05 4.46
CA ASN A 30 -2.66 -16.41 5.75
C ASN A 30 -2.05 -17.27 6.87
N LEU A 31 -1.58 -16.64 7.93
CA LEU A 31 -1.05 -17.35 9.10
C LEU A 31 -2.11 -18.25 9.75
N CYS A 32 -3.38 -17.80 9.77
CA CYS A 32 -4.50 -18.58 10.28
C CYS A 32 -4.79 -19.85 9.45
N ASP A 33 -4.35 -19.93 8.19
CA ASP A 33 -4.47 -21.15 7.37
C ASP A 33 -3.37 -22.18 7.68
N VAL A 34 -2.34 -21.79 8.45
CA VAL A 34 -1.25 -22.67 8.91
C VAL A 34 -1.50 -23.09 10.34
N ASN A 35 -1.92 -22.14 11.18
CA ASN A 35 -2.28 -22.39 12.56
C ASN A 35 -3.54 -21.59 12.92
N SER A 36 -4.65 -22.28 13.15
CA SER A 36 -5.95 -21.68 13.46
C SER A 36 -6.02 -21.03 14.84
N THR A 37 -5.05 -21.25 15.72
CA THR A 37 -5.01 -20.63 17.05
C THR A 37 -4.40 -19.23 17.03
N VAL A 38 -3.71 -18.85 15.94
CA VAL A 38 -3.05 -17.55 15.81
C VAL A 38 -4.09 -16.44 15.68
N ASN A 39 -3.99 -15.44 16.56
CA ASN A 39 -4.72 -14.18 16.45
C ASN A 39 -3.79 -12.97 16.43
N ILE A 40 -4.33 -11.80 16.06
CA ILE A 40 -3.56 -10.56 15.90
C ILE A 40 -2.92 -10.11 17.22
N ALA A 41 -3.63 -10.25 18.35
CA ALA A 41 -3.12 -9.82 19.64
C ALA A 41 -1.91 -10.66 20.08
N GLN A 42 -2.00 -11.98 19.95
CA GLN A 42 -0.89 -12.90 20.24
C GLN A 42 0.30 -12.65 19.32
N LEU A 43 0.06 -12.41 18.02
CA LEU A 43 1.12 -12.10 17.06
C LEU A 43 1.82 -10.77 17.42
N LEU A 44 1.07 -9.73 17.78
CA LEU A 44 1.61 -8.44 18.19
C LEU A 44 2.47 -8.59 19.45
N SER A 45 1.98 -9.32 20.46
CA SER A 45 2.75 -9.60 21.67
C SER A 45 4.01 -10.40 21.37
N ALA A 46 3.92 -11.45 20.55
CA ALA A 46 5.08 -12.28 20.21
C ALA A 46 6.18 -11.47 19.50
N ILE A 47 5.82 -10.63 18.53
CA ILE A 47 6.77 -9.75 17.84
C ILE A 47 7.35 -8.72 18.80
N GLY A 48 6.51 -8.07 19.60
CA GLY A 48 6.96 -7.03 20.51
C GLY A 48 7.86 -7.57 21.62
N TYR A 49 7.56 -8.73 22.21
CA TYR A 49 8.48 -9.37 23.15
C TYR A 49 9.77 -9.84 22.48
N GLY A 50 9.70 -10.31 21.22
CA GLY A 50 10.91 -10.58 20.43
C GLY A 50 11.81 -9.36 20.32
N PHE A 51 11.22 -8.19 20.03
CA PHE A 51 11.94 -6.92 19.94
C PHE A 51 12.47 -6.45 21.31
N LEU A 52 11.64 -6.48 22.37
CA LEU A 52 11.98 -5.98 23.70
C LEU A 52 13.12 -6.77 24.38
N ARG A 53 13.31 -8.03 23.97
CA ARG A 53 14.37 -8.91 24.46
C ARG A 53 15.70 -8.71 23.75
N THR A 54 15.68 -8.17 22.54
CA THR A 54 16.90 -7.92 21.76
C THR A 54 17.48 -6.55 22.13
N SER A 55 18.80 -6.53 22.34
CA SER A 55 19.55 -5.30 22.53
C SER A 55 19.58 -4.46 21.23
N ALA A 56 19.50 -3.13 21.35
CA ALA A 56 19.52 -2.24 20.18
C ALA A 56 20.90 -2.14 19.51
N THR A 57 21.96 -2.48 20.26
CA THR A 57 23.35 -2.34 19.83
C THR A 57 23.98 -3.71 19.54
N GLU A 58 23.49 -4.77 20.18
CA GLU A 58 24.01 -6.12 20.10
C GLU A 58 22.86 -7.04 19.71
N MET A 59 23.07 -7.90 18.69
CA MET A 59 22.04 -8.85 18.24
C MET A 59 21.88 -10.06 19.19
N GLU A 60 22.11 -9.85 20.48
CA GLU A 60 22.03 -10.86 21.53
C GLU A 60 20.68 -10.76 22.26
N ASP A 61 20.18 -11.91 22.68
CA ASP A 61 18.90 -12.07 23.39
C ASP A 61 19.15 -12.12 24.89
N ASP A 62 19.03 -10.96 25.54
CA ASP A 62 19.22 -10.77 26.99
C ASP A 62 17.97 -11.18 27.81
N GLY A 63 16.95 -11.74 27.16
CA GLY A 63 15.76 -12.27 27.80
C GLY A 63 14.97 -11.22 28.63
N ASN A 64 14.49 -11.64 29.80
CA ASN A 64 13.58 -10.84 30.62
C ASN A 64 14.23 -9.58 31.21
N ILE A 65 15.54 -9.58 31.43
CA ILE A 65 16.26 -8.45 32.03
C ILE A 65 16.17 -7.23 31.11
N GLN A 66 16.33 -7.43 29.80
CA GLN A 66 16.25 -6.36 28.81
C GLN A 66 14.83 -5.85 28.59
N THR A 67 13.85 -6.76 28.65
CA THR A 67 12.43 -6.41 28.54
C THR A 67 12.03 -5.40 29.63
N MET A 68 12.55 -5.55 30.86
CA MET A 68 12.26 -4.61 31.95
C MET A 68 12.89 -3.23 31.74
N LYS A 69 14.03 -3.12 31.05
CA LYS A 69 14.66 -1.82 30.76
C LYS A 69 13.85 -0.98 29.76
N GLN A 70 13.18 -1.64 28.81
CA GLN A 70 12.47 -0.96 27.72
C GLN A 70 11.03 -0.54 28.07
N ARG A 71 10.59 -0.70 29.33
CA ARG A 71 9.29 -0.24 29.87
C ARG A 71 8.05 -0.84 29.18
N GLY A 72 8.21 -1.90 28.41
CA GLY A 72 7.11 -2.65 27.79
C GLY A 72 6.41 -1.89 26.65
N PHE A 73 5.15 -2.27 26.38
CA PHE A 73 4.35 -1.68 25.32
C PHE A 73 3.74 -0.34 25.76
N GLN A 74 3.99 0.71 25.00
CA GLN A 74 3.33 2.00 25.19
C GLN A 74 2.12 2.11 24.25
N LEU A 75 0.93 2.27 24.83
CA LEU A 75 -0.24 2.65 24.04
C LEU A 75 -0.12 4.12 23.64
N ILE A 76 -0.26 4.38 22.34
CA ILE A 76 -0.19 5.72 21.76
C ILE A 76 -1.57 6.16 21.29
N ASN A 77 -1.89 7.44 21.49
CA ASN A 77 -3.05 8.07 20.89
C ASN A 77 -2.59 8.99 19.74
N PRO A 78 -2.80 8.63 18.46
CA PRO A 78 -2.35 9.41 17.31
C PRO A 78 -3.26 10.63 17.10
N THR A 79 -3.13 11.61 17.99
CA THR A 79 -3.84 12.90 17.97
C THR A 79 -2.82 14.02 18.01
N GLU A 80 -3.20 15.17 17.46
CA GLU A 80 -2.38 16.39 17.45
C GLU A 80 -1.88 16.79 18.84
N LYS A 81 -2.69 16.54 19.88
CA LYS A 81 -2.32 16.81 21.28
C LYS A 81 -1.08 16.02 21.74
N TRP A 82 -0.94 14.77 21.29
CA TRP A 82 0.19 13.90 21.66
C TRP A 82 1.33 14.01 20.65
N PHE A 83 1.01 14.30 19.39
CA PHE A 83 1.96 14.40 18.28
C PHE A 83 1.64 15.63 17.43
N PRO A 84 2.20 16.81 17.77
CA PRO A 84 2.02 18.01 16.98
C PRO A 84 2.51 17.83 15.54
N GLY A 85 1.72 18.27 14.58
CA GLY A 85 1.94 18.12 13.14
C GLY A 85 1.39 16.82 12.54
N ILE A 86 0.81 15.91 13.32
CA ILE A 86 0.28 14.63 12.79
C ILE A 86 -0.91 14.86 11.87
N ASP A 87 -1.74 15.88 12.12
CA ASP A 87 -2.89 16.16 11.28
C ASP A 87 -2.48 16.77 9.93
N VAL A 88 -1.38 17.54 9.89
CA VAL A 88 -0.76 18.01 8.64
C VAL A 88 -0.27 16.82 7.81
N LEU A 89 0.43 15.88 8.44
CA LEU A 89 0.88 14.64 7.79
C LEU A 89 -0.31 13.82 7.28
N ARG A 90 -1.37 13.67 8.08
CA ARG A 90 -2.60 12.98 7.65
C ARG A 90 -3.20 13.64 6.43
N HIS A 91 -3.28 14.97 6.40
CA HIS A 91 -3.79 15.69 5.25
C HIS A 91 -2.91 15.46 4.01
N GLU A 92 -1.59 15.54 4.13
CA GLU A 92 -0.68 15.27 3.00
C GLU A 92 -0.86 13.83 2.47
N PHE A 93 -0.85 12.83 3.34
CA PHE A 93 -0.93 11.43 2.93
C PHE A 93 -2.33 10.98 2.46
N SER A 94 -3.39 11.71 2.83
CA SER A 94 -4.74 11.47 2.31
C SER A 94 -5.11 12.35 1.12
N SER A 95 -4.32 13.39 0.83
CA SER A 95 -4.54 14.25 -0.34
C SER A 95 -4.38 13.46 -1.63
N TRP A 96 -5.09 13.90 -2.66
CA TRP A 96 -4.97 13.34 -4.01
C TRP A 96 -3.53 13.46 -4.54
N GLU A 97 -2.88 14.57 -4.26
CA GLU A 97 -1.50 14.85 -4.61
C GLU A 97 -0.54 13.84 -3.95
N GLY A 98 -0.79 13.50 -2.68
CA GLY A 98 -0.04 12.50 -1.93
C GLY A 98 -0.22 11.08 -2.46
N ILE A 99 -1.46 10.67 -2.75
CA ILE A 99 -1.78 9.29 -3.16
C ILE A 99 -1.48 9.05 -4.64
N VAL A 100 -1.90 9.96 -5.52
CA VAL A 100 -1.86 9.77 -6.98
C VAL A 100 -0.87 10.73 -7.65
N GLY A 101 -0.75 11.96 -7.13
CA GLY A 101 0.09 13.01 -7.74
C GLY A 101 1.57 12.64 -7.84
N LYS A 102 2.09 11.84 -6.90
CA LYS A 102 3.48 11.33 -6.90
C LYS A 102 3.74 10.18 -7.88
N THR A 103 2.73 9.71 -8.63
CA THR A 103 2.91 8.63 -9.62
C THR A 103 3.80 9.10 -10.78
N PRO A 104 4.86 8.35 -11.15
CA PRO A 104 5.70 8.69 -12.30
C PRO A 104 4.89 8.82 -13.59
N THR A 105 5.32 9.69 -14.51
CA THR A 105 4.65 9.91 -15.79
C THR A 105 4.39 8.60 -16.54
N PHE A 106 3.15 8.42 -16.98
CA PHE A 106 2.73 7.24 -17.73
C PHE A 106 1.75 7.62 -18.85
N SER A 107 1.64 6.72 -19.83
CA SER A 107 0.68 6.80 -20.93
C SER A 107 -0.34 5.67 -20.82
N VAL A 108 -1.60 5.99 -21.11
CA VAL A 108 -2.69 5.01 -21.13
C VAL A 108 -3.25 4.90 -22.54
N GLU A 109 -3.44 3.67 -22.99
CA GLU A 109 -4.15 3.34 -24.21
C GLU A 109 -5.47 2.67 -23.83
N LYS A 110 -6.57 3.16 -24.40
CA LYS A 110 -7.90 2.59 -24.17
C LYS A 110 -8.66 2.60 -25.48
N GLU A 111 -8.96 1.42 -25.98
CA GLU A 111 -9.88 1.25 -27.09
C GLU A 111 -11.31 1.55 -26.63
N LEU A 112 -12.00 2.41 -27.38
CA LEU A 112 -13.40 2.75 -27.15
C LEU A 112 -14.21 2.24 -28.34
N ALA A 113 -14.94 1.15 -28.15
CA ALA A 113 -15.92 0.70 -29.13
C ALA A 113 -17.20 1.54 -28.97
N LEU A 114 -17.37 2.56 -29.81
CA LEU A 114 -18.62 3.31 -29.89
C LEU A 114 -19.61 2.53 -30.74
N LYS A 115 -20.77 2.19 -30.18
CA LYS A 115 -21.90 1.69 -30.97
C LYS A 115 -22.51 2.87 -31.72
N THR A 116 -22.03 3.09 -32.94
CA THR A 116 -22.66 4.01 -33.89
C THR A 116 -23.35 3.17 -34.95
N GLU A 117 -24.51 3.61 -35.44
CA GLU A 117 -25.28 2.92 -36.48
C GLU A 117 -24.51 2.81 -37.82
N VAL A 118 -23.39 3.54 -37.94
CA VAL A 118 -22.40 3.40 -39.00
C VAL A 118 -21.14 2.78 -38.38
N ASN A 119 -20.68 1.69 -38.99
CA ASN A 119 -19.66 0.76 -38.52
C ASN A 119 -18.22 1.37 -38.49
N ASN A 120 -18.04 2.52 -37.85
CA ASN A 120 -16.74 3.19 -37.75
C ASN A 120 -16.14 2.91 -36.36
N LYS A 121 -15.10 2.07 -36.32
CA LYS A 121 -14.21 1.96 -35.15
C LYS A 121 -13.43 3.27 -35.01
N ILE A 122 -13.72 4.03 -33.96
CA ILE A 122 -12.92 5.21 -33.60
C ILE A 122 -11.85 4.75 -32.61
N GLU A 123 -10.59 4.76 -33.03
CA GLU A 123 -9.45 4.45 -32.18
C GLU A 123 -8.92 5.75 -31.55
N CYS A 124 -9.36 6.10 -30.34
CA CYS A 124 -8.75 7.22 -29.61
C CYS A 124 -7.41 6.79 -29.01
N ARG A 125 -6.29 7.27 -29.57
CA ARG A 125 -4.96 6.91 -29.07
C ARG A 125 -4.34 8.06 -28.26
N ARG A 126 -3.78 7.67 -27.12
CA ARG A 126 -2.90 8.43 -26.20
C ARG A 126 -3.54 9.43 -25.26
N ARG A 127 -3.36 9.15 -23.96
CA ARG A 127 -3.41 10.14 -22.89
C ARG A 127 -2.15 10.05 -22.05
N LYS A 128 -1.30 11.10 -22.11
CA LYS A 128 -0.20 11.31 -21.16
C LYS A 128 -0.76 11.92 -19.88
N ARG A 129 -0.46 11.29 -18.74
CA ARG A 129 -0.80 11.82 -17.41
C ARG A 129 0.47 12.34 -16.73
N PHE A 130 0.45 13.61 -16.33
CA PHE A 130 1.52 14.26 -15.56
C PHE A 130 0.88 14.90 -14.32
N ASN A 131 1.40 14.61 -13.12
CA ASN A 131 0.82 15.07 -11.84
C ASN A 131 -0.69 14.81 -11.70
N GLY A 132 -1.16 13.63 -12.13
CA GLY A 132 -2.58 13.25 -12.05
C GLY A 132 -3.52 13.94 -13.05
N ARG A 133 -3.03 14.88 -13.88
CA ARG A 133 -3.82 15.60 -14.89
C ARG A 133 -3.53 15.11 -16.30
N TYR A 134 -4.55 15.17 -17.16
CA TYR A 134 -4.41 14.90 -18.59
C TYR A 134 -3.82 16.11 -19.29
N GLN A 135 -2.76 15.91 -20.08
CA GLN A 135 -2.09 17.01 -20.78
C GLN A 135 -2.37 17.05 -22.29
N HIS A 136 -2.66 15.92 -22.94
CA HIS A 136 -2.89 15.87 -24.38
C HIS A 136 -3.72 14.65 -24.78
N CYS A 137 -4.57 14.80 -25.79
CA CYS A 137 -5.27 13.73 -26.50
C CYS A 137 -4.99 13.90 -28.00
N ASP A 138 -4.35 12.92 -28.63
CA ASP A 138 -4.26 12.86 -30.09
C ASP A 138 -5.63 12.35 -30.59
N ALA A 139 -6.27 13.08 -31.51
CA ALA A 139 -7.53 12.69 -32.15
C ALA A 139 -7.27 11.96 -33.46
#